data_AF-A0A945MND6-F1
#
_entry.id   AF-A0A945MND6-F1
#
_cell.length_a   1.000
_cell.length_b   1.000
_cell.length_c   1.000
_cell.angle_alpha   90.00
_cell.angle_beta   90.00
_cell.angle_gamma   90.00
#
_symmetry.space_group_name_H-M   'P 1'
#
loop_
_entity.id
_entity.type
_entity.pdbx_description
1 polymer ?
#
loop_
_entity_poly.entity_id
_entity_poly.type
_entity_poly.pdbx_seq_one_letter_code
_entity_poly.pdbx_strand_id
1 'polypeptide(L)'
;MSERSTLIIALGAFALVILQNAWLCDDAFITYRTADNLINGHGLTWNAGERVQTFTNPLWLFTIAGFYFFSGEIYYTAILLSWALSVLAVFLVFSRIANDWRAVVLGAMLFSCSKAFVDYSTSGLENPLTHLLLALFICSYINRPRDLFRLALLTCLATLNRMDTLLFFLPALAFAWWPQRSLRSTAVLALGFAPFALWEIFSILYYGFPVPNTAYAKLGAGIAPGELAIQGLHYASHSLQLDPLTLCTIIASAIVVLWKRDTRLLPLVLGLALYLLYTVRIGGGFMSGRFYAAPFFVAVALLLRAWPLPQTRAWLLAPAIALIIGLLAPYPPPFNTPAYGSDRKEDNQSQHGIGDERAFYYPYTGLLNAATQQDTLYPIHGWADWGRRLREFSDGGLPAVVRWPFVGLIGFYAGPGAHLIDIFGLGDPLLARLPSRRDEPWRIGHFKRLLPDGYFESYLYGPNLIADPQLARYHEKLKIITSGDLFSAERWSEIWKMNTGHYEHLINIEAYRHPSPEEIGRSERATMGEPIVFKPDPFMQFSGLGDIYLERREFVQAAQTYRQALDLDIHDIRQRHPEDYLEKMGALYLRLSQALIELGHRPTARTVLETFLRINPQNAIIHDALQDLQSP
;
A
#
# COMPACT_ATOMS: atom_id res chain seq x y z
N MET A 1 44.35 -17.12 1.22
CA MET A 1 43.67 -15.82 1.42
C MET A 1 43.47 -15.59 2.91
N SER A 2 43.64 -14.36 3.40
CA SER A 2 43.33 -14.04 4.80
C SER A 2 41.81 -14.01 5.02
N GLU A 3 41.33 -14.25 6.24
CA GLU A 3 39.90 -14.17 6.57
C GLU A 3 39.30 -12.80 6.23
N ARG A 4 40.07 -11.72 6.45
CA ARG A 4 39.67 -10.35 6.09
C ARG A 4 39.52 -10.18 4.58
N SER A 5 40.45 -10.73 3.78
CA SER A 5 40.36 -10.68 2.32
C SER A 5 39.13 -11.43 1.82
N THR A 6 38.84 -12.60 2.38
CA THR A 6 37.64 -13.39 2.05
C THR A 6 36.36 -12.61 2.35
N LEU A 7 36.28 -11.99 3.54
CA LEU A 7 35.12 -11.19 3.93
C LEU A 7 34.88 -10.02 2.96
N ILE A 8 35.93 -9.27 2.62
CA ILE A 8 35.82 -8.11 1.72
C ILE A 8 35.36 -8.54 0.32
N ILE A 9 35.95 -9.61 -0.23
CA ILE A 9 35.58 -10.11 -1.56
C ILE A 9 34.15 -10.64 -1.56
N ALA A 10 33.78 -11.43 -0.56
CA ALA A 10 32.43 -11.96 -0.41
C ALA A 10 31.37 -10.86 -0.30
N LEU A 11 31.63 -9.85 0.54
CA LEU A 11 30.72 -8.73 0.72
C LEU A 11 30.65 -7.84 -0.53
N GLY A 12 31.79 -7.59 -1.18
CA GLY A 12 31.85 -6.83 -2.42
C GLY A 12 31.07 -7.49 -3.56
N ALA A 13 31.25 -8.81 -3.75
CA ALA A 13 30.49 -9.57 -4.74
C ALA A 13 28.99 -9.54 -4.44
N PHE A 14 28.60 -9.76 -3.19
CA PHE A 14 27.20 -9.65 -2.76
C PHE A 14 26.62 -8.24 -3.02
N ALA A 15 27.35 -7.20 -2.64
CA ALA A 15 26.91 -5.82 -2.82
C ALA A 15 26.70 -5.46 -4.30
N LEU A 16 27.56 -5.96 -5.19
CA LEU A 16 27.39 -5.82 -6.64
C LEU A 16 26.14 -6.56 -7.14
N VAL A 17 25.90 -7.79 -6.66
CA VAL A 17 24.71 -8.56 -7.03
C VAL A 17 23.42 -7.87 -6.57
N ILE A 18 23.38 -7.26 -5.38
CA ILE A 18 22.18 -6.54 -4.96
C ILE A 18 21.96 -5.28 -5.82
N LEU A 19 23.04 -4.54 -6.10
CA LEU A 19 22.96 -3.30 -6.87
C LEU A 19 22.52 -3.56 -8.31
N GLN A 20 23.07 -4.58 -8.97
CA GLN A 20 22.69 -4.95 -10.35
C GLN A 20 21.25 -5.44 -10.46
N ASN A 21 20.63 -5.87 -9.35
CA ASN A 21 19.25 -6.35 -9.30
C ASN A 21 18.27 -5.29 -8.75
N ALA A 22 18.74 -4.07 -8.45
CA ALA A 22 17.93 -3.07 -7.79
C ALA A 22 16.74 -2.59 -8.62
N TRP A 23 15.58 -2.45 -7.95
CA TRP A 23 14.29 -2.07 -8.55
C TRP A 23 13.35 -1.53 -7.46
N LEU A 24 12.22 -0.92 -7.83
CA LEU A 24 11.17 -0.52 -6.88
C LEU A 24 9.81 -1.06 -7.31
N CYS A 25 9.00 -1.51 -6.36
CA CYS A 25 7.62 -1.94 -6.63
C CYS A 25 6.62 -0.81 -6.41
N ASP A 26 5.43 -0.93 -7.02
CA ASP A 26 4.32 0.01 -6.83
C ASP A 26 3.91 0.15 -5.35
N ASP A 27 3.73 -0.97 -4.64
CA ASP A 27 3.35 -1.01 -3.21
C ASP A 27 4.22 -0.11 -2.31
N ALA A 28 5.52 0.04 -2.61
CA ALA A 28 6.42 0.86 -1.82
C ALA A 28 5.99 2.34 -1.82
N PHE A 29 5.45 2.81 -2.95
CA PHE A 29 5.03 4.20 -3.13
C PHE A 29 3.77 4.56 -2.33
N ILE A 30 3.00 3.58 -1.84
CA ILE A 30 1.90 3.83 -0.89
C ILE A 30 2.45 4.41 0.42
N THR A 31 3.55 3.84 0.92
CA THR A 31 4.25 4.34 2.12
C THR A 31 4.93 5.68 1.80
N TYR A 32 5.55 5.79 0.63
CA TYR A 32 6.25 7.02 0.25
C TYR A 32 5.32 8.22 0.08
N ARG A 33 4.07 8.02 -0.37
CA ARG A 33 3.10 9.13 -0.44
C ARG A 33 2.80 9.69 0.95
N THR A 34 2.72 8.83 1.95
CA THR A 34 2.57 9.28 3.34
C THR A 34 3.82 10.02 3.83
N ALA A 35 5.02 9.55 3.45
CA ALA A 35 6.26 10.25 3.75
C ALA A 35 6.34 11.64 3.08
N ASP A 36 5.95 11.74 1.82
CA ASP A 36 5.86 13.00 1.06
C ASP A 36 4.89 13.98 1.72
N ASN A 37 3.70 13.51 2.09
CA ASN A 37 2.71 14.32 2.80
C ASN A 37 3.21 14.78 4.17
N LEU A 38 3.92 13.94 4.92
CA LEU A 38 4.54 14.33 6.20
C LEU A 38 5.55 15.47 5.99
N ILE A 39 6.46 15.31 5.03
CA ILE A 39 7.55 16.26 4.75
C ILE A 39 6.99 17.61 4.29
N ASN A 40 5.93 17.60 3.49
CA ASN A 40 5.29 18.81 2.96
C ASN A 40 4.22 19.41 3.89
N GLY A 41 4.06 18.89 5.12
CA GLY A 41 3.17 19.48 6.12
C GLY A 41 1.69 19.12 5.99
N HIS A 42 1.33 18.12 5.17
CA HIS A 42 -0.04 17.58 5.07
C HIS A 42 -0.36 16.55 6.17
N GLY A 43 0.63 16.21 7.00
CA GLY A 43 0.52 15.25 8.09
C GLY A 43 0.81 13.81 7.66
N LEU A 44 0.70 12.86 8.61
CA LEU A 44 0.90 11.43 8.36
C LEU A 44 -0.33 10.82 7.66
N THR A 45 -0.69 11.35 6.50
CA THR A 45 -1.90 11.01 5.75
C THR A 45 -1.57 10.48 4.36
N TRP A 46 -2.40 9.61 3.81
CA TRP A 46 -2.25 9.17 2.42
C TRP A 46 -2.98 10.09 1.44
N ASN A 47 -4.28 10.34 1.64
CA ASN A 47 -4.96 11.48 1.04
C ASN A 47 -4.84 12.69 1.97
N ALA A 48 -4.44 13.84 1.44
CA ALA A 48 -4.34 15.06 2.25
C ALA A 48 -5.71 15.40 2.86
N GLY A 49 -5.73 15.68 4.18
CA GLY A 49 -6.96 15.94 4.92
C GLY A 49 -7.69 14.70 5.47
N GLU A 50 -7.22 13.49 5.15
CA GLU A 50 -7.77 12.24 5.69
C GLU A 50 -6.72 11.48 6.50
N ARG A 51 -6.92 11.41 7.81
CA ARG A 51 -6.07 10.63 8.73
C ARG A 51 -6.40 9.14 8.62
N VAL A 52 -5.83 8.52 7.58
CA VAL A 52 -5.90 7.09 7.33
C VAL A 52 -4.49 6.50 7.30
N GLN A 53 -4.26 5.47 8.11
CA GLN A 53 -2.97 4.77 8.15
C GLN A 53 -2.91 3.68 7.07
N THR A 54 -2.27 3.97 5.94
CA THR A 54 -2.17 3.07 4.77
C THR A 54 -0.90 2.20 4.76
N PHE A 55 -0.07 2.34 5.79
CA PHE A 55 1.21 1.65 5.94
C PHE A 55 1.22 0.79 7.21
N THR A 56 1.93 -0.33 7.17
CA THR A 56 2.09 -1.28 8.30
C THR A 56 3.52 -1.31 8.85
N ASN A 57 4.35 -0.38 8.39
CA ASN A 57 5.79 -0.33 8.63
C ASN A 57 6.25 1.06 9.15
N PRO A 58 5.70 1.59 10.28
CA PRO A 58 6.06 2.89 10.83
C PRO A 58 7.57 3.16 10.91
N LEU A 59 8.37 2.17 11.33
CA LEU A 59 9.82 2.35 11.42
C LEU A 59 10.45 2.57 10.04
N TRP A 60 10.01 1.83 9.01
CA TRP A 60 10.45 2.04 7.63
C TRP A 60 10.00 3.41 7.12
N LEU A 61 8.74 3.80 7.35
CA LEU A 61 8.21 5.11 6.96
C LEU A 61 9.09 6.25 7.48
N PHE A 62 9.40 6.27 8.79
CA PHE A 62 10.22 7.34 9.35
C PHE A 62 11.68 7.26 8.90
N THR A 63 12.21 6.06 8.68
CA THR A 63 13.56 5.89 8.14
C THR A 63 13.63 6.48 6.73
N ILE A 64 12.74 6.08 5.81
CA ILE A 64 12.76 6.58 4.44
C ILE A 64 12.44 8.07 4.37
N ALA A 65 11.46 8.56 5.15
CA ALA A 65 11.13 9.98 5.22
C ALA A 65 12.33 10.82 5.67
N GLY A 66 13.08 10.35 6.66
CA GLY A 66 14.27 11.04 7.15
C GLY A 66 15.34 11.23 6.09
N PHE A 67 15.63 10.21 5.26
CA PHE A 67 16.59 10.34 4.16
C PHE A 67 16.02 11.11 2.97
N TYR A 68 14.75 10.88 2.64
CA TYR A 68 14.05 11.54 1.53
C TYR A 68 13.95 13.06 1.75
N PHE A 69 13.75 13.50 2.99
CA PHE A 69 13.76 14.92 3.35
C PHE A 69 15.03 15.65 2.91
N PHE A 70 16.20 15.00 3.00
CA PHE A 70 17.47 15.62 2.60
C PHE A 70 17.77 15.48 1.12
N SER A 71 17.34 14.39 0.48
CA SER A 71 17.67 14.13 -0.92
C SER A 71 16.70 14.80 -1.90
N GLY A 72 15.43 14.98 -1.53
CA GLY A 72 14.38 15.48 -2.43
C GLY A 72 14.02 14.52 -3.57
N GLU A 73 14.64 13.34 -3.65
CA GLU A 73 14.47 12.37 -4.73
C GLU A 73 14.27 10.96 -4.14
N ILE A 74 13.07 10.39 -4.28
CA ILE A 74 12.69 9.17 -3.58
C ILE A 74 13.27 7.90 -4.23
N TYR A 75 13.43 7.88 -5.55
CA TYR A 75 13.76 6.67 -6.30
C TYR A 75 15.17 6.16 -5.94
N TYR A 76 16.18 7.01 -6.08
CA TYR A 76 17.56 6.68 -5.74
C TYR A 76 17.74 6.55 -4.22
N THR A 77 17.03 7.36 -3.43
CA THR A 77 17.09 7.28 -1.96
C THR A 77 16.65 5.91 -1.46
N ALA A 78 15.50 5.43 -1.93
CA ALA A 78 14.98 4.12 -1.57
C ALA A 78 15.94 2.99 -1.95
N ILE A 79 16.49 3.02 -3.17
CA ILE A 79 17.42 2.00 -3.65
C ILE A 79 18.72 2.00 -2.84
N LEU A 80 19.37 3.16 -2.69
CA LEU A 80 20.68 3.27 -2.03
C LEU A 80 20.58 2.97 -0.53
N LEU A 81 19.51 3.43 0.14
CA LEU A 81 19.26 3.10 1.54
C LEU A 81 19.04 1.59 1.72
N SER A 82 18.19 0.99 0.87
CA SER A 82 17.91 -0.45 0.90
C SER A 82 19.17 -1.28 0.65
N TRP A 83 19.99 -0.87 -0.31
CA TRP A 83 21.28 -1.48 -0.61
C TRP A 83 22.22 -1.40 0.59
N ALA A 84 22.40 -0.22 1.19
CA ALA A 84 23.28 -0.02 2.34
C ALA A 84 22.84 -0.86 3.55
N LEU A 85 21.53 -0.90 3.86
CA LEU A 85 20.97 -1.70 4.95
C LEU A 85 21.17 -3.21 4.70
N SER A 86 20.95 -3.69 3.47
CA SER A 86 21.14 -5.09 3.10
C SER A 86 22.62 -5.52 3.20
N VAL A 87 23.54 -4.69 2.70
CA VAL A 87 25.00 -4.92 2.84
C VAL A 87 25.40 -4.94 4.31
N LEU A 88 24.89 -4.01 5.12
CA LEU A 88 25.16 -3.98 6.56
C LEU A 88 24.63 -5.23 7.28
N ALA A 89 23.42 -5.69 6.94
CA ALA A 89 22.83 -6.90 7.52
C ALA A 89 23.69 -8.14 7.23
N VAL A 90 24.11 -8.33 5.97
CA VAL A 90 24.98 -9.46 5.58
C VAL A 90 26.38 -9.34 6.17
N PHE A 91 26.94 -8.13 6.25
CA PHE A 91 28.20 -7.89 6.95
C PHE A 91 28.15 -8.34 8.41
N LEU A 92 27.06 -8.05 9.13
CA LEU A 92 26.88 -8.50 10.51
C LEU A 92 26.79 -10.03 10.60
N VAL A 93 26.10 -10.68 9.67
CA VAL A 93 26.06 -12.16 9.61
C VAL A 93 27.47 -12.72 9.41
N PHE A 94 28.22 -12.23 8.43
CA PHE A 94 29.56 -12.74 8.13
C PHE A 94 30.58 -12.46 9.23
N SER A 95 30.51 -11.30 9.88
CA SER A 95 31.50 -10.88 10.87
C SER A 95 31.20 -11.34 12.30
N ARG A 96 29.92 -11.60 12.64
CA ARG A 96 29.50 -11.87 14.04
C ARG A 96 28.75 -13.18 14.24
N ILE A 97 28.23 -13.80 13.18
CA ILE A 97 27.40 -15.01 13.27
C ILE A 97 28.09 -16.22 12.62
N ALA A 98 28.66 -16.03 11.42
CA ALA A 98 29.37 -17.08 10.71
C ALA A 98 30.52 -17.65 11.55
N ASN A 99 30.69 -18.98 11.51
CA ASN A 99 31.71 -19.66 12.31
C ASN A 99 33.14 -19.39 11.85
N ASP A 100 33.38 -19.42 10.54
CA ASP A 100 34.70 -19.26 9.93
C ASP A 100 34.58 -18.66 8.53
N TRP A 101 35.72 -18.43 7.88
CA TRP A 101 35.77 -17.89 6.52
C TRP A 101 35.13 -18.80 5.46
N ARG A 102 35.01 -20.11 5.68
CA ARG A 102 34.34 -21.03 4.73
C ARG A 102 32.83 -20.84 4.80
N ALA A 103 32.30 -20.64 6.00
CA ALA A 103 30.91 -20.26 6.21
C ALA A 103 30.60 -18.91 5.53
N VAL A 104 31.55 -17.95 5.54
CA VAL A 104 31.40 -16.69 4.78
C VAL A 104 31.27 -16.94 3.27
N VAL A 105 32.08 -17.85 2.70
CA VAL A 105 31.97 -18.21 1.26
C VAL A 105 30.62 -18.86 0.95
N LEU A 106 30.16 -19.80 1.78
CA LEU A 106 28.84 -20.41 1.63
C LEU A 106 27.72 -19.36 1.74
N GLY A 107 27.81 -18.48 2.73
CA GLY A 107 26.86 -17.40 2.93
C GLY A 107 26.79 -16.44 1.75
N ALA A 108 27.94 -16.08 1.17
CA ALA A 108 28.00 -15.25 -0.02
C ALA A 108 27.29 -15.89 -1.21
N MET A 109 27.46 -17.20 -1.41
CA MET A 109 26.76 -17.94 -2.47
C MET A 109 25.25 -17.99 -2.22
N LEU A 110 24.83 -18.33 -1.00
CA LEU A 110 23.41 -18.40 -0.63
C LEU A 110 22.72 -17.05 -0.80
N PHE A 111 23.26 -15.98 -0.20
CA PHE A 111 22.67 -14.64 -0.30
C PHE A 111 22.69 -14.07 -1.72
N SER A 112 23.71 -14.37 -2.53
CA SER A 112 23.79 -13.83 -3.90
C SER A 112 22.96 -14.62 -4.92
N CYS A 113 22.63 -15.89 -4.63
CA CYS A 113 21.89 -16.74 -5.58
C CYS A 113 20.41 -16.92 -5.23
N SER A 114 19.98 -16.59 -4.00
CA SER A 114 18.56 -16.62 -3.63
C SER A 114 17.83 -15.46 -4.28
N LYS A 115 16.94 -15.78 -5.21
CA LYS A 115 16.12 -14.79 -5.92
C LYS A 115 15.17 -14.06 -4.98
N ALA A 116 14.49 -14.77 -4.09
CA ALA A 116 13.62 -14.16 -3.09
C ALA A 116 14.40 -13.19 -2.19
N PHE A 117 15.61 -13.53 -1.76
CA PHE A 117 16.39 -12.60 -0.93
C PHE A 117 16.87 -11.38 -1.72
N VAL A 118 17.43 -11.59 -2.91
CA VAL A 118 17.98 -10.50 -3.73
C VAL A 118 16.87 -9.55 -4.18
N ASP A 119 15.75 -10.06 -4.68
CA ASP A 119 14.65 -9.25 -5.22
C ASP A 119 14.07 -8.31 -4.15
N TYR A 120 13.87 -8.78 -2.92
CA TYR A 120 13.32 -7.93 -1.85
C TYR A 120 14.38 -7.23 -1.00
N SER A 121 15.65 -7.23 -1.42
CA SER A 121 16.70 -6.42 -0.77
C SER A 121 16.72 -4.96 -1.22
N THR A 122 15.99 -4.62 -2.29
CA THR A 122 15.96 -3.25 -2.86
C THR A 122 14.60 -2.80 -3.36
N SER A 123 13.55 -3.64 -3.29
CA SER A 123 12.21 -3.40 -3.85
C SER A 123 11.46 -2.15 -3.34
N GLY A 124 12.05 -1.36 -2.43
CA GLY A 124 11.45 -0.21 -1.75
C GLY A 124 10.62 -0.56 -0.51
N LEU A 125 10.45 -1.85 -0.22
CA LEU A 125 9.73 -2.32 0.95
C LEU A 125 10.64 -2.37 2.17
N GLU A 126 10.05 -2.62 3.35
CA GLU A 126 10.72 -2.65 4.66
C GLU A 126 11.69 -3.83 4.88
N ASN A 127 11.82 -4.73 3.89
CA ASN A 127 12.62 -5.94 3.96
C ASN A 127 14.11 -5.72 4.34
N PRO A 128 14.85 -4.74 3.77
CA PRO A 128 16.25 -4.50 4.12
C PRO A 128 16.45 -4.16 5.60
N LEU A 129 15.56 -3.33 6.16
CA LEU A 129 15.57 -2.99 7.57
C LEU A 129 15.16 -4.20 8.43
N THR A 130 14.24 -5.03 7.95
CA THR A 130 13.89 -6.31 8.60
C THR A 130 15.11 -7.22 8.71
N HIS A 131 15.87 -7.39 7.63
CA HIS A 131 17.09 -8.20 7.63
C HIS A 131 18.14 -7.65 8.60
N LEU A 132 18.32 -6.33 8.65
CA LEU A 132 19.25 -5.69 9.59
C LEU A 132 18.82 -5.94 11.06
N LEU A 133 17.54 -5.79 11.38
CA LEU A 133 17.02 -6.02 12.73
C LEU A 133 17.12 -7.49 13.14
N LEU A 134 16.88 -8.43 12.21
CA LEU A 134 17.11 -9.86 12.41
C LEU A 134 18.60 -10.13 12.70
N ALA A 135 19.52 -9.54 11.92
CA ALA A 135 20.95 -9.71 12.12
C ALA A 135 21.39 -9.21 13.50
N LEU A 136 20.96 -8.00 13.88
CA LEU A 136 21.25 -7.39 15.18
C LEU A 136 20.68 -8.21 16.34
N PHE A 137 19.47 -8.73 16.19
CA PHE A 137 18.84 -9.57 17.21
C PHE A 137 19.58 -10.90 17.36
N ILE A 138 19.83 -11.64 16.27
CA ILE A 138 20.53 -12.92 16.33
C ILE A 138 21.94 -12.73 16.92
N CYS A 139 22.66 -11.68 16.50
CA CYS A 139 23.95 -11.31 17.11
C CYS A 139 23.83 -11.08 18.62
N SER A 140 22.81 -10.34 19.06
CA SER A 140 22.60 -10.01 20.48
C SER A 140 22.18 -11.24 21.28
N TYR A 141 21.32 -12.08 20.71
CA TYR A 141 20.82 -13.31 21.34
C TYR A 141 21.93 -14.35 21.53
N ILE A 142 22.81 -14.53 20.54
CA ILE A 142 23.95 -15.47 20.64
C ILE A 142 24.99 -14.96 21.64
N ASN A 143 25.34 -13.66 21.59
CA ASN A 143 26.47 -13.13 22.36
C ASN A 143 26.09 -12.61 23.75
N ARG A 144 24.86 -12.12 23.94
CA ARG A 144 24.37 -11.50 25.16
C ARG A 144 22.91 -11.91 25.47
N PRO A 145 22.61 -13.22 25.60
CA PRO A 145 21.24 -13.72 25.80
C PRO A 145 20.57 -13.20 27.08
N ARG A 146 21.33 -12.67 28.05
CA ARG A 146 20.79 -12.13 29.30
C ARG A 146 20.36 -10.66 29.22
N ASP A 147 20.72 -9.96 28.13
CA ASP A 147 20.36 -8.55 27.93
C ASP A 147 18.91 -8.43 27.40
N LEU A 148 17.95 -8.64 28.31
CA LEU A 148 16.53 -8.68 27.96
C LEU A 148 16.01 -7.36 27.41
N PHE A 149 16.53 -6.21 27.88
CA PHE A 149 16.13 -4.91 27.36
C PHE A 149 16.47 -4.79 25.87
N ARG A 150 17.72 -5.11 25.51
CA ARG A 150 18.16 -5.03 24.12
C ARG A 150 17.41 -6.00 23.21
N LEU A 151 17.16 -7.23 23.67
CA LEU A 151 16.38 -8.20 22.91
C LEU A 151 14.95 -7.71 22.71
N ALA A 152 14.29 -7.24 23.77
CA ALA A 152 12.94 -6.69 23.70
C ALA A 152 12.86 -5.45 22.80
N LEU A 153 13.83 -4.53 22.90
CA LEU A 153 13.88 -3.33 22.06
C LEU A 153 14.06 -3.69 20.58
N LEU A 154 14.95 -4.63 20.25
CA LEU A 154 15.11 -5.09 18.87
C LEU A 154 13.85 -5.81 18.35
N THR A 155 13.18 -6.61 19.18
CA THR A 155 11.88 -7.21 18.84
C THR A 155 10.81 -6.14 18.62
N CYS A 156 10.76 -5.12 19.46
CA CYS A 156 9.85 -3.98 19.35
C CYS A 156 10.06 -3.21 18.04
N LEU A 157 11.31 -2.85 17.73
CA LEU A 157 11.67 -2.17 16.49
C LEU A 157 11.35 -3.03 15.25
N ALA A 158 11.59 -4.33 15.31
CA ALA A 158 11.21 -5.24 14.23
C ALA A 158 9.69 -5.31 14.05
N THR A 159 8.92 -5.30 15.15
CA THR A 159 7.45 -5.26 15.11
C THR A 159 6.93 -3.96 14.50
N LEU A 160 7.55 -2.81 14.84
CA LEU A 160 7.24 -1.51 14.23
C LEU A 160 7.68 -1.40 12.77
N ASN A 161 8.67 -2.20 12.34
CA ASN A 161 9.04 -2.29 10.95
C ASN A 161 8.07 -3.18 10.19
N ARG A 162 7.65 -4.30 10.79
CA ARG A 162 6.75 -5.27 10.19
C ARG A 162 6.21 -6.22 11.27
N MET A 163 4.92 -6.13 11.59
CA MET A 163 4.33 -6.77 12.77
C MET A 163 4.42 -8.30 12.79
N ASP A 164 4.30 -8.96 11.63
CA ASP A 164 4.37 -10.43 11.52
C ASP A 164 5.77 -11.00 11.84
N THR A 165 6.82 -10.19 11.72
CA THR A 165 8.19 -10.60 12.05
C THR A 165 8.38 -10.92 13.52
N LEU A 166 7.47 -10.45 14.39
CA LEU A 166 7.42 -10.78 15.82
C LEU A 166 7.52 -12.31 16.06
N LEU A 167 6.99 -13.12 15.14
CA LEU A 167 7.06 -14.59 15.19
C LEU A 167 8.49 -15.15 15.18
N PHE A 168 9.45 -14.47 14.53
CA PHE A 168 10.86 -14.89 14.55
C PHE A 168 11.52 -14.67 15.92
N PHE A 169 11.09 -13.63 16.64
CA PHE A 169 11.77 -13.17 17.84
C PHE A 169 11.18 -13.75 19.12
N LEU A 170 9.85 -13.92 19.17
CA LEU A 170 9.13 -14.31 20.39
C LEU A 170 9.67 -15.59 21.05
N PRO A 171 9.89 -16.71 20.33
CA PRO A 171 10.40 -17.91 20.98
C PRO A 171 11.78 -17.71 21.61
N ALA A 172 12.68 -17.00 20.93
CA ALA A 172 14.02 -16.72 21.44
C ALA A 172 14.00 -15.74 22.61
N LEU A 173 13.13 -14.72 22.57
CA LEU A 173 12.93 -13.78 23.66
C LEU A 173 12.35 -14.48 24.89
N ALA A 174 11.34 -15.33 24.71
CA ALA A 174 10.74 -16.12 25.78
C ALA A 174 11.77 -17.09 26.40
N PHE A 175 12.57 -17.76 25.57
CA PHE A 175 13.64 -18.64 26.02
C PHE A 175 14.72 -17.89 26.82
N ALA A 176 15.08 -16.68 26.40
CA ALA A 176 16.02 -15.82 27.13
C ALA A 176 15.45 -15.30 28.48
N TRP A 177 14.17 -14.96 28.50
CA TRP A 177 13.47 -14.44 29.68
C TRP A 177 13.18 -15.51 30.74
N TRP A 178 12.76 -16.70 30.32
CA TRP A 178 12.24 -17.74 31.21
C TRP A 178 13.16 -18.10 32.39
N PRO A 179 14.48 -18.30 32.21
CA PRO A 179 15.40 -18.57 33.33
C PRO A 179 15.59 -17.38 34.28
N GLN A 180 15.21 -16.17 33.86
CA GLN A 180 15.39 -14.91 34.58
C GLN A 180 14.06 -14.30 35.04
N ARG A 181 12.95 -15.06 34.95
CA ARG A 181 11.59 -14.56 35.21
C ARG A 181 11.47 -13.97 36.62
N SER A 182 11.10 -12.70 36.69
CA SER A 182 10.86 -11.94 37.91
C SER A 182 10.06 -10.70 37.53
N LEU A 183 9.44 -10.02 38.51
CA LEU A 183 8.74 -8.76 38.26
C LEU A 183 9.66 -7.73 37.58
N ARG A 184 10.93 -7.67 38.00
CA ARG A 184 11.94 -6.76 37.44
C ARG A 184 12.27 -7.10 35.98
N SER A 185 12.48 -8.37 35.65
CA SER A 185 12.79 -8.75 34.26
C SER A 185 11.60 -8.57 33.34
N THR A 186 10.38 -8.81 33.82
CA THR A 186 9.15 -8.49 33.07
C THR A 186 9.00 -6.98 32.85
N ALA A 187 9.29 -6.14 33.85
CA ALA A 187 9.29 -4.69 33.69
C ALA A 187 10.34 -4.22 32.67
N VAL A 188 11.52 -4.86 32.62
CA VAL A 188 12.56 -4.57 31.62
C VAL A 188 12.10 -4.93 30.20
N LEU A 189 11.40 -6.07 30.04
CA LEU A 189 10.78 -6.41 28.75
C LEU A 189 9.74 -5.37 28.34
N ALA A 190 8.83 -4.99 29.26
CA ALA A 190 7.81 -3.99 29.00
C ALA A 190 8.43 -2.63 28.60
N LEU A 191 9.51 -2.22 29.27
CA LEU A 191 10.25 -1.00 28.91
C LEU A 191 10.88 -1.10 27.52
N GLY A 192 11.41 -2.27 27.13
CA GLY A 192 11.92 -2.50 25.78
C GLY A 192 10.84 -2.38 24.69
N PHE A 193 9.58 -2.68 25.02
CA PHE A 193 8.42 -2.53 24.14
C PHE A 193 7.75 -1.14 24.19
N ALA A 194 8.28 -0.20 24.96
CA ALA A 194 7.70 1.14 25.09
C ALA A 194 7.50 1.86 23.73
N PRO A 195 8.44 1.80 22.75
CA PRO A 195 8.22 2.44 21.46
C PRO A 195 6.99 1.93 20.70
N PHE A 196 6.70 0.62 20.79
CA PHE A 196 5.51 0.03 20.18
C PHE A 196 4.24 0.54 20.86
N ALA A 197 4.20 0.53 22.20
CA ALA A 197 3.06 1.07 22.94
C ALA A 197 2.81 2.55 22.65
N LEU A 198 3.86 3.36 22.56
CA LEU A 198 3.75 4.78 22.22
C LEU A 198 3.22 4.99 20.80
N TRP A 199 3.67 4.18 19.83
CA TRP A 199 3.14 4.22 18.47
C TRP A 199 1.66 3.83 18.41
N GLU A 200 1.25 2.77 19.11
CA GLU A 200 -0.16 2.33 19.13
C GLU A 200 -1.06 3.39 19.78
N ILE A 201 -0.62 3.98 20.89
CA ILE A 201 -1.32 5.12 21.51
C ILE A 201 -1.44 6.26 20.50
N PHE A 202 -0.33 6.67 19.89
CA PHE A 202 -0.33 7.71 18.86
C PHE A 202 -1.29 7.38 17.70
N SER A 203 -1.25 6.14 17.19
CA SER A 203 -2.06 5.70 16.06
C SER A 203 -3.55 5.78 16.39
N ILE A 204 -3.98 5.32 17.57
CA ILE A 204 -5.37 5.44 18.01
C ILE A 204 -5.77 6.91 18.16
N LEU A 205 -4.91 7.75 18.76
CA LEU A 205 -5.22 9.17 18.94
C LEU A 205 -5.35 9.89 17.58
N TYR A 206 -4.41 9.63 16.65
CA TYR A 206 -4.28 10.34 15.37
C TYR A 206 -5.21 9.79 14.28
N TYR A 207 -5.23 8.47 14.07
CA TYR A 207 -6.03 7.80 13.04
C TYR A 207 -7.41 7.35 13.52
N GLY A 208 -7.57 7.10 14.82
CA GLY A 208 -8.84 6.63 15.40
C GLY A 208 -9.06 5.11 15.33
N PHE A 209 -8.04 4.34 14.95
CA PHE A 209 -8.14 2.88 14.80
C PHE A 209 -6.94 2.17 15.45
N PRO A 210 -7.14 0.98 16.05
CA PRO A 210 -6.08 0.21 16.70
C PRO A 210 -5.21 -0.60 15.74
N VAL A 211 -5.60 -0.69 14.46
CA VAL A 211 -4.81 -1.36 13.43
C VAL A 211 -4.84 -0.54 12.14
N PRO A 212 -3.83 -0.69 11.26
CA PRO A 212 -3.77 0.05 9.99
C PRO A 212 -4.96 -0.28 9.07
N ASN A 213 -5.34 0.66 8.19
CA ASN A 213 -6.46 0.51 7.27
C ASN A 213 -6.35 -0.76 6.39
N THR A 214 -5.13 -1.09 5.99
CA THR A 214 -4.83 -2.30 5.21
C THR A 214 -5.20 -3.60 5.91
N ALA A 215 -5.25 -3.62 7.25
CA ALA A 215 -5.66 -4.79 8.01
C ALA A 215 -7.17 -5.03 7.85
N TYR A 216 -7.99 -3.97 7.94
CA TYR A 216 -9.42 -4.04 7.63
C TYR A 216 -9.64 -4.47 6.18
N ALA A 217 -8.86 -3.92 5.25
CA ALA A 217 -8.97 -4.26 3.83
C ALA A 217 -8.68 -5.74 3.54
N LYS A 218 -7.73 -6.36 4.25
CA LYS A 218 -7.32 -7.75 4.01
C LYS A 218 -8.13 -8.76 4.83
N LEU A 219 -8.39 -8.47 6.11
CA LEU A 219 -9.12 -9.37 6.99
C LEU A 219 -10.64 -9.30 6.78
N GLY A 220 -11.15 -8.11 6.43
CA GLY A 220 -12.56 -7.86 6.11
C GLY A 220 -12.98 -8.34 4.71
N ALA A 221 -12.08 -8.92 3.92
CA ALA A 221 -12.36 -9.36 2.55
C ALA A 221 -13.43 -10.48 2.47
N GLY A 222 -13.67 -11.23 3.55
CA GLY A 222 -14.66 -12.30 3.58
C GLY A 222 -14.24 -13.59 2.88
N ILE A 223 -12.93 -13.85 2.79
CA ILE A 223 -12.37 -15.09 2.24
C ILE A 223 -12.27 -16.15 3.33
N ALA A 224 -12.69 -17.38 3.03
CA ALA A 224 -12.65 -18.46 4.02
C ALA A 224 -11.20 -18.83 4.38
N PRO A 225 -10.90 -19.15 5.65
CA PRO A 225 -9.54 -19.54 6.06
C PRO A 225 -8.98 -20.75 5.30
N GLY A 226 -9.83 -21.70 4.89
CA GLY A 226 -9.42 -22.85 4.09
C GLY A 226 -8.97 -22.47 2.67
N GLU A 227 -9.68 -21.54 2.02
CA GLU A 227 -9.29 -20.99 0.71
C GLU A 227 -7.94 -20.28 0.81
N LEU A 228 -7.72 -19.48 1.87
CA LEU A 228 -6.44 -18.82 2.11
C LEU A 228 -5.32 -19.84 2.35
N ALA A 229 -5.54 -20.87 3.16
CA ALA A 229 -4.52 -21.89 3.39
C ALA A 229 -4.08 -22.60 2.10
N ILE A 230 -5.04 -22.94 1.23
CA ILE A 230 -4.77 -23.53 -0.10
C ILE A 230 -3.95 -22.55 -0.96
N GLN A 231 -4.35 -21.28 -1.00
CA GLN A 231 -3.58 -20.24 -1.69
C GLN A 231 -2.14 -20.11 -1.16
N GLY A 232 -1.95 -20.28 0.16
CA GLY A 232 -0.63 -20.26 0.78
C GLY A 232 0.26 -21.44 0.34
N LEU A 233 -0.34 -22.60 0.09
CA LEU A 233 0.37 -23.74 -0.50
C LEU A 233 0.71 -23.50 -1.98
N HIS A 234 -0.19 -22.88 -2.75
CA HIS A 234 0.13 -22.42 -4.12
C HIS A 234 1.29 -21.42 -4.11
N TYR A 235 1.33 -20.50 -3.13
CA TYR A 235 2.42 -19.56 -2.94
C TYR A 235 3.76 -20.24 -2.63
N ALA A 236 3.76 -21.25 -1.75
CA ALA A 236 4.95 -22.07 -1.47
C ALA A 236 5.44 -22.80 -2.73
N SER A 237 4.52 -23.44 -3.47
CA SER A 237 4.83 -24.16 -4.71
C SER A 237 5.42 -23.25 -5.78
N HIS A 238 4.78 -22.09 -6.03
CA HIS A 238 5.26 -21.12 -7.00
C HIS A 238 6.63 -20.54 -6.61
N SER A 239 6.84 -20.26 -5.32
CA SER A 239 8.14 -19.80 -4.82
C SER A 239 9.22 -20.89 -4.95
N LEU A 240 8.88 -22.16 -4.78
CA LEU A 240 9.81 -23.28 -4.99
C LEU A 240 10.23 -23.43 -6.45
N GLN A 241 9.30 -23.21 -7.38
CA GLN A 241 9.55 -23.30 -8.82
C GLN A 241 10.44 -22.16 -9.31
N LEU A 242 10.20 -20.94 -8.81
CA LEU A 242 11.01 -19.76 -9.17
C LEU A 242 12.33 -19.67 -8.40
N ASP A 243 12.39 -20.17 -7.18
CA ASP A 243 13.58 -20.08 -6.32
C ASP A 243 13.70 -21.30 -5.38
N PRO A 244 14.13 -22.45 -5.92
CA PRO A 244 14.29 -23.65 -5.12
C PRO A 244 15.35 -23.49 -4.02
N LEU A 245 16.34 -22.61 -4.22
CA LEU A 245 17.42 -22.39 -3.27
C LEU A 245 16.89 -21.87 -1.93
N THR A 246 15.92 -20.95 -1.97
CA THR A 246 15.35 -20.34 -0.78
C THR A 246 14.72 -21.36 0.17
N LEU A 247 13.76 -22.14 -0.31
CA LEU A 247 13.04 -23.11 0.53
C LEU A 247 13.94 -24.29 0.93
N CYS A 248 14.80 -24.77 0.03
CA CYS A 248 15.79 -25.81 0.37
C CYS A 248 16.73 -25.35 1.49
N THR A 249 17.17 -24.09 1.49
CA THR A 249 18.05 -23.55 2.54
C THR A 249 17.32 -23.43 3.87
N ILE A 250 16.05 -23.00 3.86
CA ILE A 250 15.21 -22.96 5.06
C ILE A 250 15.09 -24.35 5.69
N ILE A 251 14.73 -25.36 4.89
CA ILE A 251 14.62 -26.75 5.35
C ILE A 251 15.97 -27.28 5.84
N ALA A 252 17.04 -27.08 5.08
CA ALA A 252 18.39 -27.54 5.45
C ALA A 252 18.86 -26.94 6.78
N SER A 253 18.60 -25.65 7.02
CA SER A 253 18.97 -24.99 8.28
C SER A 253 18.26 -25.61 9.49
N ALA A 254 16.96 -25.88 9.37
CA ALA A 254 16.18 -26.52 10.43
C ALA A 254 16.70 -27.94 10.71
N ILE A 255 16.95 -28.73 9.66
CA ILE A 255 17.51 -30.09 9.78
C ILE A 255 18.87 -30.06 10.48
N VAL A 256 19.77 -29.17 10.08
CA VAL A 256 21.12 -29.07 10.67
C VAL A 256 21.05 -28.70 12.15
N VAL A 257 20.26 -27.70 12.53
CA VAL A 257 20.12 -27.28 13.93
C VAL A 257 19.51 -28.40 14.79
N LEU A 258 18.47 -29.07 14.29
CA LEU A 258 17.83 -30.21 14.97
C LEU A 258 18.77 -31.41 15.10
N TRP A 259 19.51 -31.74 14.04
CA TRP A 259 20.48 -32.84 14.03
C TRP A 259 21.63 -32.59 15.01
N LYS A 260 22.13 -31.34 15.09
CA LYS A 260 23.15 -30.93 16.05
C LYS A 260 22.62 -30.76 17.47
N ARG A 261 21.29 -30.75 17.66
CA ARG A 261 20.61 -30.58 18.95
C ARG A 261 21.06 -29.30 19.67
N ASP A 262 21.30 -28.22 18.93
CA ASP A 262 21.69 -26.94 19.52
C ASP A 262 20.47 -26.27 20.18
N THR A 263 20.33 -26.47 21.48
CA THR A 263 19.23 -25.94 22.30
C THR A 263 19.17 -24.41 22.32
N ARG A 264 20.29 -23.72 22.04
CA ARG A 264 20.31 -22.25 21.99
C ARG A 264 19.71 -21.74 20.69
N LEU A 265 19.92 -22.43 19.58
CA LEU A 265 19.40 -22.03 18.26
C LEU A 265 17.99 -22.55 17.99
N LEU A 266 17.54 -23.59 18.70
CA LEU A 266 16.21 -24.18 18.53
C LEU A 266 15.05 -23.17 18.63
N PRO A 267 15.04 -22.17 19.54
CA PRO A 267 13.99 -21.15 19.56
C PRO A 267 13.89 -20.34 18.25
N LEU A 268 15.01 -20.07 17.57
CA LEU A 268 15.00 -19.37 16.29
C LEU A 268 14.40 -20.24 15.18
N VAL A 269 14.65 -21.57 15.21
CA VAL A 269 13.99 -22.54 14.32
C VAL A 269 12.49 -22.62 14.59
N LEU A 270 12.07 -22.57 15.86
CA LEU A 270 10.65 -22.48 16.21
C LEU A 270 10.01 -21.20 15.65
N GLY A 271 10.71 -20.07 15.73
CA GLY A 271 10.25 -18.82 15.12
C GLY A 271 10.11 -18.91 13.60
N LEU A 272 11.07 -19.55 12.91
CA LEU A 272 10.96 -19.88 11.49
C LEU A 272 9.70 -20.70 11.20
N ALA A 273 9.47 -21.80 11.93
CA ALA A 273 8.32 -22.67 11.72
C ALA A 273 6.99 -21.95 11.92
N LEU A 274 6.89 -21.11 12.97
CA LEU A 274 5.70 -20.30 13.24
C LEU A 274 5.41 -19.31 12.11
N TYR A 275 6.44 -18.64 11.59
CA TYR A 275 6.28 -17.70 10.50
C TYR A 275 5.86 -18.39 9.19
N LEU A 276 6.44 -19.56 8.88
CA LEU A 276 6.05 -20.34 7.70
C LEU A 276 4.60 -20.82 7.79
N LEU A 277 4.17 -21.30 8.96
CA LEU A 277 2.77 -21.67 9.20
C LEU A 277 1.83 -20.46 9.06
N TYR A 278 2.24 -19.30 9.59
CA TYR A 278 1.51 -18.05 9.41
C TYR A 278 1.38 -17.67 7.94
N THR A 279 2.47 -17.79 7.17
CA THR A 279 2.50 -17.47 5.72
C THR A 279 1.49 -18.32 4.97
N VAL A 280 1.42 -19.63 5.25
CA VAL A 280 0.41 -20.50 4.66
C VAL A 280 -1.00 -20.09 5.11
N ARG A 281 -1.20 -19.85 6.40
CA ARG A 281 -2.51 -19.48 6.97
C ARG A 281 -3.13 -18.22 6.34
N ILE A 282 -2.31 -17.22 6.00
CA ILE A 282 -2.80 -15.96 5.41
C ILE A 282 -2.91 -16.00 3.88
N GLY A 283 -2.54 -17.11 3.24
CA GLY A 283 -2.54 -17.23 1.78
C GLY A 283 -1.28 -16.74 1.07
N GLY A 284 -0.20 -16.51 1.80
CA GLY A 284 1.04 -15.96 1.24
C GLY A 284 0.84 -14.54 0.70
N GLY A 285 1.39 -14.26 -0.48
CA GLY A 285 1.24 -12.98 -1.16
C GLY A 285 1.20 -13.11 -2.68
N PHE A 286 0.86 -12.04 -3.37
CA PHE A 286 0.90 -12.04 -4.83
C PHE A 286 2.32 -11.88 -5.38
N MET A 287 3.24 -11.31 -4.58
CA MET A 287 4.65 -11.16 -4.94
C MET A 287 5.41 -12.43 -4.53
N SER A 288 5.78 -13.26 -5.51
CA SER A 288 6.48 -14.52 -5.25
C SER A 288 7.76 -14.31 -4.45
N GLY A 289 8.05 -15.19 -3.48
CA GLY A 289 9.26 -15.11 -2.64
C GLY A 289 9.27 -14.05 -1.53
N ARG A 290 8.45 -12.98 -1.58
CA ARG A 290 8.45 -11.87 -0.59
C ARG A 290 8.42 -12.33 0.86
N PHE A 291 7.49 -13.22 1.19
CA PHE A 291 7.34 -13.72 2.56
C PHE A 291 8.45 -14.70 2.95
N TYR A 292 9.18 -15.28 2.00
CA TYR A 292 10.28 -16.21 2.27
C TYR A 292 11.66 -15.55 2.39
N ALA A 293 11.81 -14.28 2.02
CA ALA A 293 13.07 -13.54 2.14
C ALA A 293 13.60 -13.45 3.59
N ALA A 294 12.74 -13.06 4.56
CA ALA A 294 13.13 -12.99 5.96
C ALA A 294 13.39 -14.37 6.61
N PRO A 295 12.54 -15.40 6.41
CA PRO A 295 12.85 -16.77 6.80
C PRO A 295 14.18 -17.28 6.22
N PHE A 296 14.46 -16.99 4.94
CA PHE A 296 15.72 -17.34 4.31
C PHE A 296 16.91 -16.68 5.01
N PHE A 297 16.81 -15.39 5.30
CA PHE A 297 17.87 -14.66 6.01
C PHE A 297 18.21 -15.31 7.36
N VAL A 298 17.19 -15.62 8.16
CA VAL A 298 17.38 -16.33 9.44
C VAL A 298 17.96 -17.72 9.21
N ALA A 299 17.45 -18.47 8.23
CA ALA A 299 17.94 -19.80 7.89
C ALA A 299 19.44 -19.80 7.51
N VAL A 300 19.89 -18.85 6.69
CA VAL A 300 21.31 -18.70 6.35
C VAL A 300 22.12 -18.40 7.61
N ALA A 301 21.71 -17.42 8.43
CA ALA A 301 22.40 -17.09 9.67
C ALA A 301 22.54 -18.30 10.61
N LEU A 302 21.48 -19.10 10.75
CA LEU A 302 21.50 -20.34 11.54
C LEU A 302 22.43 -21.40 10.92
N LEU A 303 22.36 -21.61 9.60
CA LEU A 303 23.16 -22.59 8.89
C LEU A 303 24.66 -22.29 9.04
N LEU A 304 25.06 -21.03 8.84
CA LEU A 304 26.45 -20.58 8.94
C LEU A 304 27.02 -20.67 10.37
N ARG A 305 26.14 -20.66 11.38
CA ARG A 305 26.48 -20.82 12.79
C ARG A 305 26.46 -22.27 13.26
N ALA A 306 25.52 -23.09 12.77
CA ALA A 306 25.31 -24.45 13.26
C ALA A 306 26.14 -25.50 12.49
N TRP A 307 26.53 -25.20 11.24
CA TRP A 307 27.28 -26.14 10.39
C TRP A 307 28.78 -25.79 10.31
N PRO A 308 29.66 -26.46 11.08
CA PRO A 308 31.09 -26.38 10.83
C PRO A 308 31.43 -27.15 9.55
N LEU A 309 31.86 -26.44 8.50
CA LEU A 309 32.21 -27.06 7.24
C LEU A 309 33.52 -27.89 7.35
N PRO A 310 33.65 -28.99 6.58
CA PRO A 310 34.84 -29.85 6.63
C PRO A 310 36.16 -29.09 6.43
N GLN A 311 37.23 -29.54 7.07
CA GLN A 311 38.57 -28.96 6.84
C GLN A 311 39.20 -29.38 5.51
N THR A 312 38.72 -30.47 4.92
CA THR A 312 39.13 -30.96 3.60
C THR A 312 38.43 -30.17 2.49
N ARG A 313 38.91 -30.29 1.25
CA ARG A 313 38.28 -29.65 0.07
C ARG A 313 36.81 -30.03 -0.14
N ALA A 314 36.28 -31.04 0.56
CA ALA A 314 34.87 -31.40 0.54
C ALA A 314 33.94 -30.25 0.97
N TRP A 315 34.42 -29.24 1.71
CA TRP A 315 33.60 -28.07 2.04
C TRP A 315 33.12 -27.29 0.80
N LEU A 316 33.84 -27.39 -0.33
CA LEU A 316 33.46 -26.75 -1.59
C LEU A 316 32.16 -27.30 -2.19
N LEU A 317 31.73 -28.50 -1.78
CA LEU A 317 30.48 -29.08 -2.24
C LEU A 317 29.26 -28.27 -1.80
N ALA A 318 29.27 -27.70 -0.59
CA ALA A 318 28.15 -26.91 -0.09
C ALA A 318 27.89 -25.63 -0.93
N PRO A 319 28.86 -24.73 -1.16
CA PRO A 319 28.67 -23.59 -2.04
C PRO A 319 28.45 -23.99 -3.50
N ALA A 320 29.03 -25.09 -3.98
CA ALA A 320 28.78 -25.58 -5.34
C ALA A 320 27.33 -26.05 -5.52
N ILE A 321 26.77 -26.79 -4.55
CA ILE A 321 25.36 -27.21 -4.55
C ILE A 321 24.45 -25.99 -4.47
N ALA A 322 24.75 -25.03 -3.58
CA ALA A 322 23.99 -23.78 -3.47
C ALA A 322 23.97 -23.02 -4.80
N LEU A 323 25.11 -22.92 -5.47
CA LEU A 323 25.21 -22.31 -6.79
C LEU A 323 24.39 -23.09 -7.82
N ILE A 324 24.57 -24.40 -7.94
CA ILE A 324 23.82 -25.24 -8.89
C ILE A 324 22.31 -25.07 -8.71
N ILE A 325 21.81 -25.14 -7.48
CA ILE A 325 20.37 -24.97 -7.19
C ILE A 325 19.93 -23.53 -7.52
N GLY A 326 20.74 -22.52 -7.18
CA GLY A 326 20.45 -21.12 -7.52
C GLY A 326 20.41 -20.85 -9.03
N LEU A 327 21.22 -21.58 -9.81
CA LEU A 327 21.22 -21.51 -11.28
C LEU A 327 20.01 -22.19 -11.94
N LEU A 328 19.21 -22.96 -11.19
CA LEU A 328 17.93 -23.50 -11.68
C LEU A 328 16.83 -22.45 -11.71
N ALA A 329 16.98 -21.34 -10.98
CA ALA A 329 16.01 -20.25 -11.00
C ALA A 329 15.97 -19.58 -12.39
N PRO A 330 14.79 -19.21 -12.90
CA PRO A 330 14.72 -18.37 -14.10
C PRO A 330 15.37 -17.02 -13.80
N TYR A 331 16.25 -16.58 -14.71
CA TYR A 331 17.06 -15.37 -14.57
C TYR A 331 17.80 -15.28 -13.21
N PRO A 332 18.80 -16.15 -12.98
CA PRO A 332 19.53 -16.18 -11.70
C PRO A 332 20.08 -14.79 -11.34
N PRO A 333 19.95 -14.33 -10.08
CA PRO A 333 20.33 -12.97 -9.72
C PRO A 333 21.76 -12.54 -10.08
N PRO A 334 22.79 -13.41 -10.02
CA PRO A 334 24.14 -13.04 -10.45
C PRO A 334 24.27 -12.63 -11.92
N PHE A 335 23.32 -13.03 -12.78
CA PHE A 335 23.37 -12.83 -14.24
C PHE A 335 22.27 -11.88 -14.75
N ASN A 336 21.81 -10.96 -13.90
CA ASN A 336 20.81 -9.98 -14.27
C ASN A 336 21.29 -9.04 -15.38
N THR A 337 20.37 -8.63 -16.25
CA THR A 337 20.66 -7.68 -17.35
C THR A 337 19.55 -6.62 -17.43
N PRO A 338 19.76 -5.50 -18.15
CA PRO A 338 18.69 -4.52 -18.41
C PRO A 338 17.47 -5.11 -19.15
N ALA A 339 17.61 -6.27 -19.80
CA ALA A 339 16.54 -6.96 -20.51
C ALA A 339 15.68 -7.85 -19.60
N TYR A 340 15.98 -7.94 -18.30
CA TYR A 340 15.21 -8.73 -17.35
C TYR A 340 13.72 -8.32 -17.37
N GLY A 341 12.83 -9.28 -17.60
CA GLY A 341 11.38 -9.06 -17.68
C GLY A 341 10.89 -8.55 -19.05
N SER A 342 11.76 -8.31 -20.03
CA SER A 342 11.38 -7.78 -21.35
C SER A 342 10.67 -8.81 -22.25
N ASP A 343 10.88 -10.09 -22.00
CA ASP A 343 10.28 -11.23 -22.70
C ASP A 343 8.94 -11.69 -22.11
N ARG A 344 8.47 -11.03 -21.04
CA ARG A 344 7.15 -11.29 -20.50
C ARG A 344 6.07 -10.74 -21.42
N LYS A 345 5.36 -11.66 -22.08
CA LYS A 345 3.97 -11.45 -22.48
C LYS A 345 3.14 -11.40 -21.19
N GLU A 346 2.64 -10.22 -20.82
CA GLU A 346 1.60 -9.99 -19.80
C GLU A 346 1.29 -11.21 -18.91
N ASP A 347 2.14 -11.49 -17.92
CA ASP A 347 1.94 -12.58 -16.95
C ASP A 347 0.86 -12.22 -15.91
N ASN A 348 -0.18 -11.51 -16.37
CA ASN A 348 -1.36 -11.09 -15.59
C ASN A 348 -2.24 -12.29 -15.20
N GLN A 349 -1.86 -13.51 -15.57
CA GLN A 349 -2.56 -14.75 -15.20
C GLN A 349 -1.59 -15.89 -14.86
N SER A 350 -0.56 -15.62 -14.07
CA SER A 350 0.08 -16.69 -13.30
C SER A 350 -1.01 -17.55 -12.63
N GLN A 351 -0.86 -18.87 -12.69
CA GLN A 351 -1.81 -19.79 -12.05
C GLN A 351 -1.98 -19.36 -10.59
N HIS A 352 -3.20 -18.97 -10.20
CA HIS A 352 -3.55 -18.48 -8.86
C HIS A 352 -3.13 -17.04 -8.49
N GLY A 353 -2.73 -16.20 -9.46
CA GLY A 353 -2.52 -14.76 -9.24
C GLY A 353 -1.25 -14.40 -8.45
N ILE A 354 -0.21 -15.24 -8.51
CA ILE A 354 1.09 -15.07 -7.85
C ILE A 354 2.16 -14.84 -8.92
N GLY A 355 2.76 -13.66 -8.97
CA GLY A 355 3.69 -13.26 -10.03
C GLY A 355 5.11 -12.98 -9.53
N ASP A 356 6.06 -12.99 -10.46
CA ASP A 356 7.34 -12.32 -10.29
C ASP A 356 7.16 -10.82 -10.53
N GLU A 357 6.82 -10.08 -9.48
CA GLU A 357 6.54 -8.64 -9.59
C GLU A 357 7.78 -7.84 -9.99
N ARG A 358 8.98 -8.30 -9.62
CA ARG A 358 10.21 -7.66 -10.11
C ARG A 358 10.26 -7.73 -11.62
N ALA A 359 9.98 -8.89 -12.23
CA ALA A 359 9.98 -9.00 -13.69
C ALA A 359 8.96 -8.07 -14.36
N PHE A 360 7.86 -7.75 -13.69
CA PHE A 360 6.88 -6.78 -14.20
C PHE A 360 7.39 -5.32 -14.12
N TYR A 361 7.93 -4.90 -12.97
CA TYR A 361 8.32 -3.50 -12.76
C TYR A 361 9.75 -3.17 -13.19
N TYR A 362 10.64 -4.14 -13.30
CA TYR A 362 12.07 -3.93 -13.54
C TYR A 362 12.37 -3.14 -14.84
N PRO A 363 11.68 -3.37 -15.98
CA PRO A 363 11.91 -2.55 -17.17
C PRO A 363 11.71 -1.04 -16.94
N TYR A 364 10.87 -0.66 -15.98
CA TYR A 364 10.48 0.73 -15.71
C TYR A 364 11.13 1.33 -14.46
N THR A 365 11.59 0.47 -13.54
CA THR A 365 12.06 0.86 -12.20
C THR A 365 13.45 0.32 -11.87
N GLY A 366 14.05 -0.49 -12.75
CA GLY A 366 15.35 -1.13 -12.53
C GLY A 366 16.51 -0.14 -12.60
N LEU A 367 17.45 -0.25 -11.66
CA LEU A 367 18.59 0.68 -11.58
C LEU A 367 19.50 0.60 -12.81
N LEU A 368 19.72 -0.60 -13.37
CA LEU A 368 20.54 -0.73 -14.58
C LEU A 368 19.89 -0.03 -15.77
N ASN A 369 18.56 -0.08 -15.89
CA ASN A 369 17.82 0.63 -16.92
C ASN A 369 17.97 2.15 -16.73
N ALA A 370 17.79 2.63 -15.49
CA ALA A 370 18.01 4.04 -15.14
C ALA A 370 19.44 4.52 -15.45
N ALA A 371 20.45 3.69 -15.24
CA ALA A 371 21.84 4.03 -15.52
C ALA A 371 22.14 4.16 -17.04
N THR A 372 21.34 3.53 -17.90
CA THR A 372 21.55 3.55 -19.36
C THR A 372 20.80 4.67 -20.08
N GLN A 373 19.80 5.30 -19.44
CA GLN A 373 18.95 6.31 -20.05
C GLN A 373 19.22 7.69 -19.44
N GLN A 374 20.17 8.42 -20.02
CA GLN A 374 20.46 9.80 -19.64
C GLN A 374 19.24 10.70 -19.94
N ASP A 375 18.99 11.68 -19.05
CA ASP A 375 17.93 12.70 -19.17
C ASP A 375 16.47 12.24 -18.98
N THR A 376 16.24 11.10 -18.33
CA THR A 376 14.89 10.62 -17.98
C THR A 376 14.64 10.63 -16.48
N LEU A 377 13.49 11.14 -16.05
CA LEU A 377 13.05 11.08 -14.66
C LEU A 377 12.53 9.67 -14.34
N TYR A 378 13.33 8.89 -13.60
CA TYR A 378 12.93 7.56 -13.16
C TYR A 378 11.99 7.62 -11.94
N PRO A 379 11.08 6.64 -11.80
CA PRO A 379 10.79 5.54 -12.72
C PRO A 379 9.98 6.00 -13.95
N ILE A 380 10.12 5.29 -15.07
CA ILE A 380 9.49 5.59 -16.36
C ILE A 380 8.21 4.77 -16.61
N HIS A 381 7.42 4.57 -15.55
CA HIS A 381 6.17 3.81 -15.63
C HIS A 381 5.00 4.74 -15.98
N GLY A 382 4.07 4.32 -16.85
CA GLY A 382 2.94 5.16 -17.26
C GLY A 382 2.09 5.66 -16.09
N TRP A 383 2.01 4.92 -14.98
CA TRP A 383 1.36 5.38 -13.74
C TRP A 383 2.10 6.53 -13.06
N ALA A 384 3.44 6.51 -13.06
CA ALA A 384 4.25 7.62 -12.55
C ALA A 384 4.10 8.86 -13.46
N ASP A 385 4.11 8.66 -14.78
CA ASP A 385 3.93 9.75 -15.74
C ASP A 385 2.56 10.43 -15.61
N TRP A 386 1.49 9.63 -15.48
CA TRP A 386 0.15 10.15 -15.18
C TRP A 386 0.11 10.87 -13.84
N GLY A 387 0.77 10.34 -12.81
CA GLY A 387 0.91 11.02 -11.53
C GLY A 387 1.58 12.39 -11.68
N ARG A 388 2.71 12.50 -12.40
CA ARG A 388 3.37 13.79 -12.62
C ARG A 388 2.46 14.79 -13.33
N ARG A 389 1.73 14.36 -14.37
CA ARG A 389 0.73 15.20 -15.07
C ARG A 389 -0.40 15.66 -14.14
N LEU A 390 -0.91 14.77 -13.29
CA LEU A 390 -1.93 15.14 -12.31
C LEU A 390 -1.43 16.21 -11.33
N ARG A 391 -0.17 16.11 -10.92
CA ARG A 391 0.47 17.14 -10.08
C ARG A 391 0.58 18.47 -10.83
N GLU A 392 1.01 18.47 -12.09
CA GLU A 392 1.06 19.68 -12.92
C GLU A 392 -0.32 20.36 -13.06
N PHE A 393 -1.38 19.58 -13.31
CA PHE A 393 -2.74 20.12 -13.35
C PHE A 393 -3.18 20.68 -12.00
N SER A 394 -2.91 19.97 -10.91
CA SER A 394 -3.22 20.42 -9.55
C SER A 394 -2.50 21.72 -9.20
N ASP A 395 -1.20 21.83 -9.52
CA ASP A 395 -0.41 23.03 -9.30
C ASP A 395 -0.93 24.21 -10.14
N GLY A 396 -1.54 23.92 -11.29
CA GLY A 396 -2.32 24.85 -12.12
C GLY A 396 -3.74 25.15 -11.62
N GLY A 397 -4.14 24.64 -10.45
CA GLY A 397 -5.46 24.89 -9.85
C GLY A 397 -6.57 23.92 -10.27
N LEU A 398 -6.23 22.79 -10.90
CA LEU A 398 -7.17 21.74 -11.32
C LEU A 398 -6.93 20.45 -10.52
N PRO A 399 -7.35 20.37 -9.25
CA PRO A 399 -7.27 19.14 -8.47
C PRO A 399 -8.16 18.05 -9.06
N ALA A 400 -7.86 16.79 -8.78
CA ALA A 400 -8.56 15.65 -9.38
C ALA A 400 -9.04 14.62 -8.35
N VAL A 401 -10.09 13.89 -8.70
CA VAL A 401 -10.50 12.65 -8.04
C VAL A 401 -10.15 11.50 -8.97
N VAL A 402 -9.40 10.53 -8.45
CA VAL A 402 -8.81 9.45 -9.24
C VAL A 402 -9.23 8.12 -8.65
N ARG A 403 -9.99 7.33 -9.42
CA ARG A 403 -10.33 5.95 -9.06
C ARG A 403 -9.33 5.02 -9.75
N TRP A 404 -8.52 4.32 -8.97
CA TRP A 404 -7.51 3.43 -9.54
C TRP A 404 -7.22 2.21 -8.63
N PRO A 405 -6.92 1.02 -9.19
CA PRO A 405 -6.55 -0.16 -8.41
C PRO A 405 -5.11 -0.12 -7.86
N PHE A 406 -4.14 0.32 -8.66
CA PHE A 406 -2.71 0.25 -8.32
C PHE A 406 -2.19 1.62 -7.93
N VAL A 407 -2.45 1.98 -6.68
CA VAL A 407 -2.41 3.38 -6.23
C VAL A 407 -1.04 3.87 -5.78
N GLY A 408 0.01 3.05 -5.85
CA GLY A 408 1.35 3.40 -5.38
C GLY A 408 1.99 4.54 -6.18
N LEU A 409 2.46 4.22 -7.39
CA LEU A 409 3.21 5.12 -8.28
C LEU A 409 2.35 6.33 -8.67
N ILE A 410 1.14 6.09 -9.17
CA ILE A 410 0.23 7.18 -9.56
C ILE A 410 -0.10 8.07 -8.36
N GLY A 411 -0.36 7.48 -7.19
CA GLY A 411 -0.63 8.21 -5.98
C GLY A 411 0.56 9.07 -5.58
N PHE A 412 1.74 8.52 -5.40
CA PHE A 412 2.91 9.29 -4.96
C PHE A 412 3.19 10.48 -5.90
N TYR A 413 3.25 10.23 -7.21
CA TYR A 413 3.59 11.28 -8.17
C TYR A 413 2.48 12.31 -8.36
N ALA A 414 1.19 11.95 -8.17
CA ALA A 414 0.06 12.89 -8.25
C ALA A 414 0.03 13.96 -7.15
N GLY A 415 0.70 13.71 -6.01
CA GLY A 415 0.76 14.70 -4.93
C GLY A 415 -0.58 14.97 -4.24
N PRO A 416 -0.61 15.99 -3.36
CA PRO A 416 -1.71 16.19 -2.42
C PRO A 416 -3.02 16.67 -3.06
N GLY A 417 -2.99 17.28 -4.24
CA GLY A 417 -4.20 17.77 -4.92
C GLY A 417 -4.95 16.72 -5.73
N ALA A 418 -4.42 15.50 -5.84
CA ALA A 418 -5.18 14.35 -6.28
C ALA A 418 -5.75 13.59 -5.06
N HIS A 419 -7.06 13.39 -5.05
CA HIS A 419 -7.73 12.51 -4.10
C HIS A 419 -7.90 11.13 -4.75
N LEU A 420 -7.28 10.12 -4.17
CA LEU A 420 -7.22 8.77 -4.73
C LEU A 420 -8.29 7.90 -4.04
N ILE A 421 -9.15 7.27 -4.83
CA ILE A 421 -10.11 6.27 -4.39
C ILE A 421 -9.57 4.89 -4.78
N ASP A 422 -9.06 4.18 -3.78
CA ASP A 422 -8.47 2.86 -3.92
C ASP A 422 -9.54 1.76 -3.87
N ILE A 423 -9.83 1.15 -5.02
CA ILE A 423 -10.86 0.10 -5.14
C ILE A 423 -10.51 -1.21 -4.42
N PHE A 424 -9.25 -1.39 -4.00
CA PHE A 424 -8.82 -2.50 -3.14
C PHE A 424 -8.83 -2.13 -1.65
N GLY A 425 -9.20 -0.90 -1.30
CA GLY A 425 -9.44 -0.44 0.07
C GLY A 425 -8.19 -0.39 0.96
N LEU A 426 -6.97 -0.47 0.40
CA LEU A 426 -5.75 -0.29 1.19
C LEU A 426 -5.65 1.17 1.68
N GLY A 427 -5.90 2.12 0.78
CA GLY A 427 -5.86 3.55 1.00
C GLY A 427 -7.19 4.18 1.43
N ASP A 428 -8.30 3.62 0.97
CA ASP A 428 -9.63 4.20 1.16
C ASP A 428 -10.29 3.71 2.47
N PRO A 429 -10.76 4.61 3.35
CA PRO A 429 -11.29 4.21 4.64
C PRO A 429 -12.66 3.53 4.53
N LEU A 430 -13.56 3.96 3.65
CA LEU A 430 -14.89 3.35 3.55
C LEU A 430 -14.79 1.97 2.91
N LEU A 431 -14.10 1.88 1.78
CA LEU A 431 -13.96 0.65 1.02
C LEU A 431 -13.25 -0.42 1.86
N ALA A 432 -12.25 -0.08 2.67
CA ALA A 432 -11.60 -1.05 3.57
C ALA A 432 -12.57 -1.84 4.48
N ARG A 433 -13.76 -1.30 4.75
CA ARG A 433 -14.79 -1.90 5.61
C ARG A 433 -15.88 -2.64 4.83
N LEU A 434 -15.87 -2.56 3.50
CA LEU A 434 -16.74 -3.34 2.63
C LEU A 434 -16.11 -4.71 2.29
N PRO A 435 -16.92 -5.75 2.09
CA PRO A 435 -16.43 -7.08 1.69
C PRO A 435 -15.87 -7.06 0.28
N SER A 436 -15.01 -8.04 -0.03
CA SER A 436 -14.62 -8.30 -1.42
C SER A 436 -15.83 -8.79 -2.22
N ARG A 437 -15.89 -8.37 -3.48
CA ARG A 437 -16.79 -8.95 -4.47
C ARG A 437 -16.47 -10.43 -4.70
N ARG A 438 -17.50 -11.25 -4.89
CA ARG A 438 -17.40 -12.70 -5.15
C ARG A 438 -17.84 -13.09 -6.56
N ASP A 439 -18.38 -12.15 -7.34
CA ASP A 439 -18.76 -12.32 -8.73
C ASP A 439 -17.57 -12.31 -9.70
N GLU A 440 -16.38 -11.89 -9.25
CA GLU A 440 -15.11 -11.97 -9.97
C GLU A 440 -14.08 -12.80 -9.18
N PRO A 441 -13.12 -13.48 -9.86
CA PRO A 441 -12.02 -14.15 -9.18
C PRO A 441 -11.21 -13.16 -8.34
N TRP A 442 -10.96 -13.51 -7.07
CA TRP A 442 -10.11 -12.70 -6.19
C TRP A 442 -8.63 -13.03 -6.39
N ARG A 443 -7.75 -12.03 -6.22
CA ARG A 443 -6.29 -12.19 -6.18
C ARG A 443 -5.80 -11.85 -4.77
N ILE A 444 -4.92 -12.67 -4.21
CA ILE A 444 -4.40 -12.45 -2.85
C ILE A 444 -3.79 -11.04 -2.74
N GLY A 445 -4.25 -10.25 -1.76
CA GLY A 445 -3.81 -8.86 -1.58
C GLY A 445 -4.50 -7.81 -2.46
N HIS A 446 -5.28 -8.22 -3.46
CA HIS A 446 -6.01 -7.33 -4.38
C HIS A 446 -7.50 -7.71 -4.40
N PHE A 447 -8.19 -7.39 -3.30
CA PHE A 447 -9.60 -7.72 -3.10
C PHE A 447 -10.48 -6.58 -3.63
N LYS A 448 -11.02 -6.73 -4.84
CA LYS A 448 -11.85 -5.72 -5.50
C LYS A 448 -13.15 -5.52 -4.75
N ARG A 449 -13.54 -4.26 -4.58
CA ARG A 449 -14.80 -3.85 -3.94
C ARG A 449 -15.69 -3.12 -4.92
N LEU A 450 -17.00 -3.21 -4.66
CA LEU A 450 -17.94 -2.36 -5.34
C LEU A 450 -17.75 -0.92 -4.85
N LEU A 451 -17.57 0.01 -5.78
CA LEU A 451 -17.60 1.44 -5.48
C LEU A 451 -19.07 1.85 -5.26
N PRO A 452 -19.48 2.31 -4.07
CA PRO A 452 -20.86 2.69 -3.82
C PRO A 452 -21.31 3.82 -4.74
N ASP A 453 -22.54 3.74 -5.23
CA ASP A 453 -23.16 4.78 -6.05
C ASP A 453 -23.19 6.13 -5.30
N GLY A 454 -22.73 7.19 -5.93
CA GLY A 454 -22.59 8.52 -5.33
C GLY A 454 -21.33 8.74 -4.49
N TYR A 455 -20.50 7.72 -4.25
CA TYR A 455 -19.30 7.89 -3.42
C TYR A 455 -18.20 8.69 -4.15
N PHE A 456 -18.00 8.46 -5.44
CA PHE A 456 -17.04 9.21 -6.24
C PHE A 456 -17.44 10.69 -6.33
N GLU A 457 -18.72 10.93 -6.60
CA GLU A 457 -19.37 12.24 -6.68
C GLU A 457 -19.27 13.00 -5.37
N SER A 458 -19.27 12.30 -4.23
CA SER A 458 -19.10 12.94 -2.91
C SER A 458 -17.74 13.65 -2.79
N TYR A 459 -16.70 13.14 -3.42
CA TYR A 459 -15.37 13.77 -3.45
C TYR A 459 -15.22 14.84 -4.53
N LEU A 460 -16.01 14.76 -5.60
CA LEU A 460 -16.08 15.79 -6.64
C LEU A 460 -16.83 17.03 -6.16
N TYR A 461 -18.03 16.83 -5.61
CA TYR A 461 -18.97 17.92 -5.31
C TYR A 461 -18.97 18.35 -3.84
N GLY A 462 -18.52 17.50 -2.91
CA GLY A 462 -18.33 17.83 -1.49
C GLY A 462 -19.37 17.22 -0.53
N PRO A 463 -20.69 17.35 -0.77
CA PRO A 463 -21.71 16.67 0.03
C PRO A 463 -21.61 15.15 0.00
N ASN A 464 -22.20 14.49 0.99
CA ASN A 464 -22.33 13.03 0.98
C ASN A 464 -23.46 12.64 0.03
N LEU A 465 -23.09 12.10 -1.13
CA LEU A 465 -24.02 11.71 -2.20
C LEU A 465 -24.22 10.20 -2.29
N ILE A 466 -23.69 9.41 -1.34
CA ILE A 466 -23.88 7.95 -1.33
C ILE A 466 -25.37 7.60 -1.37
N ALA A 467 -25.78 6.79 -2.36
CA ALA A 467 -27.18 6.48 -2.59
C ALA A 467 -27.79 5.56 -1.51
N ASP A 468 -27.01 4.63 -0.95
CA ASP A 468 -27.44 3.80 0.18
C ASP A 468 -27.49 4.66 1.46
N PRO A 469 -28.67 4.92 2.05
CA PRO A 469 -28.80 5.80 3.22
C PRO A 469 -28.13 5.25 4.48
N GLN A 470 -28.00 3.93 4.61
CA GLN A 470 -27.33 3.32 5.76
C GLN A 470 -25.82 3.47 5.62
N LEU A 471 -25.29 3.18 4.43
CA LEU A 471 -23.87 3.38 4.16
C LEU A 471 -23.48 4.87 4.19
N ALA A 472 -24.34 5.77 3.73
CA ALA A 472 -24.15 7.21 3.83
C ALA A 472 -23.96 7.65 5.29
N ARG A 473 -24.80 7.17 6.21
CA ARG A 473 -24.66 7.43 7.65
C ARG A 473 -23.37 6.84 8.22
N TYR A 474 -23.00 5.63 7.81
CA TYR A 474 -21.74 5.00 8.22
C TYR A 474 -20.54 5.86 7.79
N HIS A 475 -20.54 6.33 6.55
CA HIS A 475 -19.51 7.18 5.98
C HIS A 475 -19.39 8.53 6.70
N GLU A 476 -20.50 9.16 7.10
CA GLU A 476 -20.47 10.38 7.92
C GLU A 476 -19.74 10.17 9.24
N LYS A 477 -20.01 9.06 9.94
CA LYS A 477 -19.31 8.74 11.19
C LYS A 477 -17.84 8.49 10.97
N LEU A 478 -17.49 7.84 9.86
CA LEU A 478 -16.11 7.61 9.48
C LEU A 478 -15.38 8.93 9.16
N LYS A 479 -16.02 9.86 8.45
CA LYS A 479 -15.48 11.18 8.11
C LYS A 479 -15.18 12.04 9.34
N ILE A 480 -16.01 11.95 10.39
CA ILE A 480 -15.72 12.58 11.69
C ILE A 480 -14.39 12.06 12.26
N ILE A 481 -14.15 10.75 12.18
CA ILE A 481 -12.92 10.13 12.69
C ILE A 481 -11.70 10.55 11.85
N THR A 482 -11.80 10.46 10.53
CA THR A 482 -10.66 10.66 9.61
C THR A 482 -10.33 12.13 9.36
N SER A 483 -11.30 13.04 9.43
CA SER A 483 -11.10 14.46 9.08
C SER A 483 -11.51 15.47 10.16
N GLY A 484 -12.28 15.08 11.18
CA GLY A 484 -12.70 15.98 12.26
C GLY A 484 -11.56 16.52 13.13
N ASP A 485 -11.84 17.41 14.07
CA ASP A 485 -10.82 17.89 15.02
C ASP A 485 -10.38 16.77 15.97
N LEU A 486 -9.06 16.63 16.18
CA LEU A 486 -8.42 15.54 16.92
C LEU A 486 -8.96 15.40 18.33
N PHE A 487 -9.20 16.52 19.01
CA PHE A 487 -9.59 16.57 20.42
C PHE A 487 -11.08 16.78 20.65
N SER A 488 -11.91 16.76 19.59
CA SER A 488 -13.34 16.94 19.73
C SER A 488 -14.00 15.74 20.43
N ALA A 489 -14.92 16.02 21.36
CA ALA A 489 -15.66 14.99 22.10
C ALA A 489 -16.48 14.09 21.16
N GLU A 490 -17.03 14.67 20.09
CA GLU A 490 -17.74 13.94 19.05
C GLU A 490 -16.83 12.88 18.41
N ARG A 491 -15.62 13.27 17.98
CA ARG A 491 -14.66 12.33 17.39
C ARG A 491 -14.31 11.17 18.31
N TRP A 492 -14.05 11.43 19.60
CA TRP A 492 -13.76 10.36 20.57
C TRP A 492 -14.93 9.40 20.75
N SER A 493 -16.15 9.92 20.80
CA SER A 493 -17.38 9.10 20.82
C SER A 493 -17.47 8.21 19.57
N GLU A 494 -17.23 8.78 18.39
CA GLU A 494 -17.31 8.02 17.13
C GLU A 494 -16.18 6.99 16.99
N ILE A 495 -14.97 7.29 17.45
CA ILE A 495 -13.86 6.31 17.55
C ILE A 495 -14.29 5.11 18.39
N TRP A 496 -14.85 5.35 19.58
CA TRP A 496 -15.31 4.28 20.45
C TRP A 496 -16.38 3.42 19.77
N LYS A 497 -17.46 4.04 19.31
CA LYS A 497 -18.59 3.33 18.67
C LYS A 497 -18.17 2.53 17.44
N MET A 498 -17.31 3.10 16.60
CA MET A 498 -16.81 2.45 15.39
C MET A 498 -15.98 1.21 15.72
N ASN A 499 -15.07 1.31 16.70
CA ASN A 499 -14.20 0.19 17.09
C ASN A 499 -14.93 -0.88 17.92
N THR A 500 -16.07 -0.56 18.55
CA THR A 500 -16.93 -1.55 19.24
C THR A 500 -18.00 -2.18 18.34
N GLY A 501 -17.96 -1.92 17.03
CA GLY A 501 -18.90 -2.52 16.06
C GLY A 501 -20.31 -1.93 16.09
N HIS A 502 -20.53 -0.78 16.73
CA HIS A 502 -21.88 -0.20 16.88
C HIS A 502 -22.56 0.08 15.53
N TYR A 503 -21.77 0.37 14.49
CA TYR A 503 -22.25 0.73 13.17
C TYR A 503 -22.23 -0.41 12.14
N GLU A 504 -21.85 -1.64 12.52
CA GLU A 504 -21.78 -2.78 11.58
C GLU A 504 -23.12 -3.07 10.89
N HIS A 505 -24.22 -2.85 11.61
CA HIS A 505 -25.58 -3.04 11.09
C HIS A 505 -25.94 -2.10 9.93
N LEU A 506 -25.18 -1.01 9.70
CA LEU A 506 -25.40 -0.07 8.60
C LEU A 506 -24.79 -0.56 7.27
N ILE A 507 -24.02 -1.66 7.28
CA ILE A 507 -23.41 -2.23 6.08
C ILE A 507 -24.17 -3.48 5.68
N ASN A 508 -24.79 -3.46 4.49
CA ASN A 508 -25.36 -4.66 3.89
C ASN A 508 -24.28 -5.52 3.24
N ILE A 509 -23.58 -6.33 4.05
CA ILE A 509 -22.45 -7.16 3.61
C ILE A 509 -22.83 -8.04 2.40
N GLU A 510 -24.03 -8.61 2.38
CA GLU A 510 -24.42 -9.54 1.33
C GLU A 510 -24.61 -8.83 -0.02
N ALA A 511 -25.26 -7.65 -0.02
CA ALA A 511 -25.43 -6.85 -1.23
C ALA A 511 -24.10 -6.39 -1.82
N TYR A 512 -23.13 -5.98 -0.99
CA TYR A 512 -21.80 -5.56 -1.48
C TYR A 512 -20.90 -6.73 -1.89
N ARG A 513 -21.12 -7.93 -1.33
CA ARG A 513 -20.38 -9.15 -1.69
C ARG A 513 -20.90 -9.77 -2.99
N HIS A 514 -22.21 -9.72 -3.19
CA HIS A 514 -22.92 -10.28 -4.34
C HIS A 514 -23.79 -9.20 -5.02
N PRO A 515 -23.16 -8.16 -5.60
CA PRO A 515 -23.91 -7.07 -6.20
C PRO A 515 -24.68 -7.53 -7.44
N SER A 516 -25.85 -6.94 -7.65
CA SER A 516 -26.62 -7.11 -8.87
C SER A 516 -25.92 -6.48 -10.09
N PRO A 517 -26.20 -6.94 -11.32
CA PRO A 517 -25.66 -6.33 -12.54
C PRO A 517 -25.95 -4.82 -12.65
N GLU A 518 -27.09 -4.37 -12.12
CA GLU A 518 -27.44 -2.95 -12.11
C GLU A 518 -26.54 -2.14 -11.17
N GLU A 519 -26.22 -2.67 -9.98
CA GLU A 519 -25.32 -2.04 -9.02
C GLU A 519 -23.89 -1.99 -9.54
N ILE A 520 -23.43 -3.05 -10.21
CA ILE A 520 -22.15 -3.06 -10.92
C ILE A 520 -22.15 -1.97 -12.00
N GLY A 521 -23.21 -1.92 -12.83
CA GLY A 521 -23.36 -0.89 -13.85
C GLY A 521 -23.38 0.54 -13.28
N ARG A 522 -24.01 0.77 -12.13
CA ARG A 522 -23.96 2.08 -11.43
C ARG A 522 -22.54 2.38 -10.92
N SER A 523 -21.88 1.42 -10.29
CA SER A 523 -20.50 1.53 -9.79
C SER A 523 -19.47 1.82 -10.89
N GLU A 524 -19.69 1.25 -12.08
CA GLU A 524 -18.85 1.48 -13.27
C GLU A 524 -19.17 2.83 -13.94
N ARG A 525 -20.43 3.27 -13.90
CA ARG A 525 -20.85 4.60 -14.39
C ARG A 525 -20.48 5.75 -13.46
N ALA A 526 -20.25 5.51 -12.16
CA ALA A 526 -19.89 6.53 -11.17
C ALA A 526 -18.62 7.32 -11.52
N THR A 527 -17.90 6.94 -12.57
CA THR A 527 -16.74 7.67 -13.11
C THR A 527 -17.00 8.38 -14.44
N MET A 528 -18.25 8.46 -14.92
CA MET A 528 -18.57 8.81 -16.32
C MET A 528 -17.77 7.97 -17.35
N GLY A 529 -17.31 6.77 -16.96
CA GLY A 529 -16.39 5.94 -17.74
C GLY A 529 -14.89 6.28 -17.61
N GLU A 530 -14.53 7.43 -17.04
CA GLU A 530 -13.14 7.91 -16.98
C GLU A 530 -12.53 7.76 -15.57
N PRO A 531 -11.40 7.03 -15.40
CA PRO A 531 -10.80 6.78 -14.09
C PRO A 531 -10.25 8.04 -13.39
N ILE A 532 -10.08 9.14 -14.13
CA ILE A 532 -9.54 10.41 -13.67
C ILE A 532 -10.54 11.50 -14.02
N VAL A 533 -11.04 12.23 -13.02
CA VAL A 533 -11.96 13.36 -13.22
C VAL A 533 -11.44 14.56 -12.45
N PHE A 534 -11.27 15.69 -13.14
CA PHE A 534 -10.91 16.95 -12.50
C PHE A 534 -12.08 17.51 -11.72
N LYS A 535 -11.79 18.10 -10.55
CA LYS A 535 -12.82 18.77 -9.77
C LYS A 535 -13.35 19.96 -10.55
N PRO A 536 -14.68 20.08 -10.69
CA PRO A 536 -15.26 21.19 -11.41
C PRO A 536 -14.97 22.50 -10.68
N ASP A 537 -14.88 23.60 -11.43
CA ASP A 537 -14.89 24.94 -10.84
C ASP A 537 -16.23 25.19 -10.11
N PRO A 538 -16.33 26.17 -9.18
CA PRO A 538 -17.53 26.38 -8.36
C PRO A 538 -18.84 26.45 -9.14
N PHE A 539 -18.85 27.02 -10.34
CA PHE A 539 -20.06 27.11 -11.16
C PHE A 539 -20.49 25.72 -11.65
N MET A 540 -19.56 24.97 -12.24
CA MET A 540 -19.80 23.60 -12.69
C MET A 540 -20.07 22.65 -11.52
N GLN A 541 -19.50 22.92 -10.35
CA GLN A 541 -19.71 22.15 -9.13
C GLN A 541 -21.18 22.24 -8.68
N PHE A 542 -21.72 23.45 -8.55
CA PHE A 542 -23.13 23.64 -8.21
C PHE A 542 -24.06 23.16 -9.32
N SER A 543 -23.72 23.39 -10.60
CA SER A 543 -24.52 22.88 -11.72
C SER A 543 -24.62 21.35 -11.69
N GLY A 544 -23.48 20.64 -11.62
CA GLY A 544 -23.46 19.18 -11.59
C GLY A 544 -24.10 18.58 -10.34
N LEU A 545 -23.91 19.22 -9.17
CA LEU A 545 -24.59 18.83 -7.94
C LEU A 545 -26.12 19.01 -8.05
N GLY A 546 -26.57 20.09 -8.67
CA GLY A 546 -27.98 20.32 -8.95
C GLY A 546 -28.56 19.27 -9.88
N ASP A 547 -27.82 18.85 -10.92
CA ASP A 547 -28.22 17.79 -11.84
C ASP A 547 -28.41 16.45 -11.12
N ILE A 548 -27.49 16.11 -10.19
CA ILE A 548 -27.62 14.90 -9.36
C ILE A 548 -28.90 14.96 -8.52
N TYR A 549 -29.18 16.08 -7.86
CA TYR A 549 -30.41 16.24 -7.08
C TYR A 549 -31.66 16.18 -7.96
N LEU A 550 -31.60 16.77 -9.16
CA LEU A 550 -32.71 16.74 -10.11
C LEU A 550 -33.02 15.31 -10.57
N GLU A 551 -32.00 14.53 -10.94
CA GLU A 551 -32.14 13.12 -11.33
C GLU A 551 -32.71 12.26 -10.20
N ARG A 552 -32.33 12.56 -8.96
CA ARG A 552 -32.85 11.91 -7.74
C ARG A 552 -34.24 12.40 -7.31
N ARG A 553 -34.83 13.35 -8.05
CA ARG A 553 -36.12 13.99 -7.73
C ARG A 553 -36.11 14.78 -6.41
N GLU A 554 -34.94 15.23 -5.97
CA GLU A 554 -34.75 16.11 -4.83
C GLU A 554 -34.89 17.58 -5.27
N PHE A 555 -36.06 17.94 -5.77
CA PHE A 555 -36.27 19.18 -6.53
C PHE A 555 -36.00 20.47 -5.73
N VAL A 556 -36.19 20.45 -4.40
CA VAL A 556 -35.88 21.61 -3.54
C VAL A 556 -34.38 21.85 -3.51
N GLN A 557 -33.59 20.81 -3.23
CA GLN A 557 -32.13 20.87 -3.20
C GLN A 557 -31.57 21.22 -4.59
N ALA A 558 -32.13 20.64 -5.66
CA ALA A 558 -31.76 20.97 -7.03
C ALA A 558 -31.95 22.47 -7.31
N ALA A 559 -33.15 23.00 -7.05
CA ALA A 559 -33.45 24.41 -7.26
C ALA A 559 -32.57 25.35 -6.42
N GLN A 560 -32.30 25.01 -5.16
CA GLN A 560 -31.39 25.78 -4.30
C GLN A 560 -29.96 25.77 -4.84
N THR A 561 -29.46 24.61 -5.27
CA THR A 561 -28.09 24.46 -5.77
C THR A 561 -27.90 25.19 -7.10
N TYR A 562 -28.85 25.08 -8.04
CA TYR A 562 -28.80 25.85 -9.28
C TYR A 562 -28.85 27.36 -9.04
N ARG A 563 -29.60 27.81 -8.02
CA ARG A 563 -29.60 29.22 -7.63
C ARG A 563 -28.24 29.66 -7.09
N GLN A 564 -27.58 28.84 -6.26
CA GLN A 564 -26.22 29.12 -5.80
C GLN A 564 -25.24 29.25 -6.97
N ALA A 565 -25.37 28.44 -8.02
CA ALA A 565 -24.59 28.59 -9.25
C ALA A 565 -24.85 29.93 -9.95
N LEU A 566 -26.10 30.39 -10.00
CA LEU A 566 -26.48 31.67 -10.60
C LEU A 566 -26.10 32.90 -9.77
N ASP A 567 -25.93 32.74 -8.46
CA ASP A 567 -25.48 33.81 -7.55
C ASP A 567 -23.95 34.06 -7.66
N LEU A 568 -23.21 33.23 -8.40
CA LEU A 568 -21.79 33.44 -8.69
C LEU A 568 -21.57 34.61 -9.67
N ASP A 569 -20.39 35.23 -9.61
CA ASP A 569 -20.04 36.36 -10.49
C ASP A 569 -19.94 35.91 -11.96
N ILE A 570 -20.81 36.48 -12.80
CA ILE A 570 -20.84 36.23 -14.24
C ILE A 570 -19.53 36.59 -14.93
N HIS A 571 -18.76 37.55 -14.41
CA HIS A 571 -17.44 37.88 -14.97
C HIS A 571 -16.44 36.74 -14.76
N ASP A 572 -16.46 36.09 -13.60
CA ASP A 572 -15.60 34.93 -13.29
C ASP A 572 -16.00 33.73 -14.16
N ILE A 573 -17.31 33.47 -14.31
CA ILE A 573 -17.81 32.41 -15.19
C ILE A 573 -17.37 32.65 -16.64
N ARG A 574 -17.52 33.89 -17.13
CA ARG A 574 -17.11 34.26 -18.49
C ARG A 574 -15.60 34.16 -18.69
N GLN A 575 -14.79 34.46 -17.68
CA GLN A 575 -13.33 34.30 -17.77
C GLN A 575 -12.91 32.83 -17.84
N ARG A 576 -13.58 31.95 -17.08
CA ARG A 576 -13.27 30.51 -17.07
C ARG A 576 -13.83 29.76 -18.28
N HIS A 577 -14.98 30.20 -18.82
CA HIS A 577 -15.70 29.55 -19.91
C HIS A 577 -15.96 30.53 -21.08
N PRO A 578 -14.92 31.15 -21.69
CA PRO A 578 -15.08 32.28 -22.60
C PRO A 578 -15.85 31.96 -23.88
N GLU A 579 -15.78 30.71 -24.33
CA GLU A 579 -16.40 30.27 -25.59
C GLU A 579 -17.87 29.87 -25.43
N ASP A 580 -18.26 29.33 -24.27
CA ASP A 580 -19.55 28.65 -24.07
C ASP A 580 -20.30 29.07 -22.78
N TYR A 581 -19.87 30.13 -22.07
CA TYR A 581 -20.55 30.55 -20.81
C TYR A 581 -22.04 30.83 -20.98
N LEU A 582 -22.47 31.44 -22.10
CA LEU A 582 -23.90 31.72 -22.35
C LEU A 582 -24.69 30.42 -22.54
N GLU A 583 -24.10 29.41 -23.18
CA GLU A 583 -24.74 28.11 -23.36
C GLU A 583 -24.88 27.38 -22.03
N LYS A 584 -23.80 27.34 -21.23
CA LYS A 584 -23.81 26.76 -19.88
C LYS A 584 -24.83 27.45 -18.96
N MET A 585 -24.86 28.79 -18.99
CA MET A 585 -25.87 29.54 -18.24
C MET A 585 -27.28 29.21 -18.73
N GLY A 586 -27.52 29.19 -20.05
CA GLY A 586 -28.82 28.82 -20.60
C GLY A 586 -29.28 27.44 -20.12
N ALA A 587 -28.40 26.44 -20.16
CA ALA A 587 -28.67 25.10 -19.64
C ALA A 587 -29.03 25.13 -18.14
N LEU A 588 -28.30 25.90 -17.33
CA LEU A 588 -28.57 26.04 -15.89
C LEU A 588 -29.93 26.70 -15.60
N TYR A 589 -30.29 27.76 -16.34
CA TYR A 589 -31.60 28.40 -16.24
C TYR A 589 -32.72 27.43 -16.65
N LEU A 590 -32.50 26.63 -17.69
CA LEU A 590 -33.44 25.58 -18.11
C LEU A 590 -33.63 24.53 -17.01
N ARG A 591 -32.54 24.02 -16.43
CA ARG A 591 -32.57 23.04 -15.33
C ARG A 591 -33.26 23.58 -14.07
N LEU A 592 -32.99 24.83 -13.70
CA LEU A 592 -33.69 25.49 -12.60
C LEU A 592 -35.19 25.61 -12.89
N SER A 593 -35.57 25.96 -14.12
CA SER A 593 -36.97 26.04 -14.51
C SER A 593 -37.67 24.67 -14.41
N GLN A 594 -37.00 23.58 -14.83
CA GLN A 594 -37.49 22.21 -14.69
C GLN A 594 -37.74 21.85 -13.22
N ALA A 595 -36.77 22.11 -12.34
CA ALA A 595 -36.93 21.87 -10.90
C ALA A 595 -38.12 22.65 -10.31
N LEU A 596 -38.29 23.92 -10.70
CA LEU A 596 -39.40 24.75 -10.24
C LEU A 596 -40.76 24.28 -10.77
N ILE A 597 -40.83 23.75 -12.00
CA ILE A 597 -42.05 23.17 -12.57
C ILE A 597 -42.49 21.95 -11.76
N GLU A 598 -41.55 21.05 -11.43
CA GLU A 598 -41.83 19.86 -10.60
C GLU A 598 -42.27 20.23 -9.18
N LEU A 599 -41.82 21.38 -8.65
CA LEU A 599 -42.29 21.95 -7.39
C LEU A 599 -43.64 22.69 -7.49
N GLY A 600 -44.25 22.78 -8.68
CA GLY A 600 -45.51 23.49 -8.90
C GLY A 600 -45.38 25.02 -9.05
N HIS A 601 -44.17 25.56 -9.15
CA HIS A 601 -43.89 26.99 -9.26
C HIS A 601 -43.74 27.45 -10.73
N ARG A 602 -44.68 27.06 -11.60
CA ARG A 602 -44.66 27.42 -13.04
C ARG A 602 -44.51 28.92 -13.33
N PRO A 603 -45.19 29.86 -12.63
CA PRO A 603 -44.99 31.29 -12.87
C PRO A 603 -43.55 31.74 -12.61
N THR A 604 -42.93 31.21 -11.55
CA THR A 604 -41.53 31.50 -11.22
C THR A 604 -40.58 30.89 -12.25
N ALA A 605 -40.83 29.65 -12.70
CA ALA A 605 -40.07 29.01 -13.75
C ALA A 605 -40.06 29.85 -15.06
N ARG A 606 -41.22 30.39 -15.43
CA ARG A 606 -41.34 31.32 -16.57
C ARG A 606 -40.50 32.58 -16.37
N THR A 607 -40.58 33.23 -15.21
CA THR A 607 -39.78 34.43 -14.92
C THR A 607 -38.27 34.15 -14.97
N VAL A 608 -37.82 32.97 -14.53
CA VAL A 608 -36.43 32.54 -14.62
C VAL A 608 -35.97 32.48 -16.08
N LEU A 609 -36.73 31.83 -16.96
CA LEU A 609 -36.40 31.73 -18.38
C LEU A 609 -36.44 33.10 -19.09
N GLU A 610 -37.46 33.92 -18.81
CA GLU A 610 -37.56 35.29 -19.34
C GLU A 610 -36.37 36.16 -18.88
N THR A 611 -35.85 35.94 -17.68
CA THR A 611 -34.66 36.64 -17.17
C THR A 611 -33.43 36.30 -18.01
N PHE A 612 -33.23 35.03 -18.36
CA PHE A 612 -32.12 34.63 -19.22
C PHE A 612 -32.24 35.17 -20.63
N LEU A 613 -33.45 35.24 -21.22
CA LEU A 613 -33.64 35.86 -22.54
C LEU A 613 -33.30 37.35 -22.58
N ARG A 614 -33.31 38.06 -21.44
CA ARG A 614 -32.78 39.44 -21.39
C ARG A 614 -31.25 39.48 -21.55
N ILE A 615 -30.57 38.41 -21.15
CA ILE A 615 -29.11 38.25 -21.27
C ILE A 615 -28.75 37.74 -22.67
N ASN A 616 -29.46 36.73 -23.18
CA ASN A 616 -29.27 36.16 -24.51
C ASN A 616 -30.59 36.02 -25.28
N PRO A 617 -31.05 37.08 -25.97
CA PRO A 617 -32.36 37.11 -26.63
C PRO A 617 -32.55 36.10 -27.76
N GLN A 618 -31.46 35.58 -28.33
CA GLN A 618 -31.49 34.70 -29.51
C GLN A 618 -31.47 33.20 -29.14
N ASN A 619 -31.50 32.85 -27.85
CA ASN A 619 -31.42 31.44 -27.44
C ASN A 619 -32.72 30.67 -27.77
N ALA A 620 -32.69 29.89 -28.84
CA ALA A 620 -33.84 29.12 -29.33
C ALA A 620 -34.38 28.10 -28.31
N ILE A 621 -33.49 27.39 -27.60
CA ILE A 621 -33.87 26.35 -26.61
C ILE A 621 -34.76 26.95 -25.50
N ILE A 622 -34.42 28.15 -25.04
CA ILE A 622 -35.16 28.83 -23.97
C ILE A 622 -36.50 29.40 -24.48
N HIS A 623 -36.55 29.85 -25.74
CA HIS A 623 -37.82 30.22 -26.38
C HIS A 623 -38.77 29.03 -26.48
N ASP A 624 -38.27 27.87 -26.89
CA ASP A 624 -39.07 26.64 -26.99
C ASP A 624 -39.60 26.21 -25.62
N ALA A 625 -38.75 26.19 -24.59
CA ALA A 625 -39.15 25.87 -23.22
C ALA A 625 -40.21 26.86 -22.66
N LEU A 626 -40.16 28.14 -23.05
CA LEU A 626 -41.18 29.12 -22.69
C LEU A 626 -42.50 28.89 -23.41
N GLN A 627 -42.50 28.40 -24.64
CA GLN A 627 -43.72 28.04 -25.37
C GLN A 627 -44.39 26.82 -24.75
N ASP A 628 -43.62 25.81 -24.34
CA ASP A 628 -44.14 24.63 -23.64
C ASP A 628 -44.84 25.00 -22.32
N LEU A 629 -44.35 26.02 -21.61
CA LEU A 629 -44.97 26.56 -20.39
C LEU A 629 -46.28 27.33 -20.64
N GLN A 630 -46.56 27.76 -21.88
CA GLN A 630 -47.79 28.47 -22.26
C GLN A 630 -48.93 27.53 -22.65
N SER A 631 -48.63 26.26 -22.90
CA SER A 631 -49.63 25.23 -23.19
C SER A 631 -50.34 24.81 -21.89
N PRO A 632 -51.69 24.82 -21.84
CA PRO A 632 -52.48 24.64 -20.61
C PRO A 632 -52.25 23.30 -19.90
#